data_AF-A0A497D6W4-F1
#
_entry.id   AF-A0A497D6W4-F1
#
_cell.length_a   1.000
_cell.length_b   1.000
_cell.length_c   1.000
_cell.angle_alpha   90.00
_cell.angle_beta   90.00
_cell.angle_gamma   90.00
#
_symmetry.space_group_name_H-M   'P 1'
#
loop_
_entity.id
_entity.type
_entity.pdbx_description
1 polymer ?
#
loop_
_entity_poly.entity_id
_entity_poly.type
_entity_poly.pdbx_seq_one_letter_code
_entity_poly.pdbx_strand_id
1 'polypeptide(L)'
;MKKTKKYKFDYAVIIAFAVFVICSYATGYAPGIKIAKDNFWGFLKEMVFILPVMFILVGLFDVWVPKEKVQKYIGRASGVKGVFLVMLLGFLQAGPLYAAYPVAYILWKKGTPATNIFIYLSSVTILQVPVIAFEVGFLGFKFFILRILLSFPVFIILGFILGNFFDKKGYKFKKV
;
A
#
# COMPACT_ATOMS: atom_id res chain seq x y z
N MET A 1 9.65 -2.53 32.45
CA MET A 1 8.44 -1.67 32.42
C MET A 1 8.57 -0.36 31.60
N LYS A 2 9.42 -0.27 30.54
CA LYS A 2 9.55 0.95 29.68
C LYS A 2 8.79 0.90 28.33
N LYS A 3 8.23 -0.25 27.92
CA LYS A 3 7.51 -0.41 26.63
C LYS A 3 6.09 0.19 26.61
N THR A 4 5.45 0.36 27.77
CA THR A 4 4.05 0.84 27.85
C THR A 4 3.88 2.32 27.54
N LYS A 5 4.93 3.15 27.66
CA LYS A 5 4.88 4.57 27.25
C LYS A 5 4.77 4.77 25.73
N LYS A 6 5.20 3.79 24.93
CA LYS A 6 5.28 3.94 23.45
C LYS A 6 3.92 3.85 22.76
N TYR A 7 2.94 3.17 23.37
CA TYR A 7 1.64 2.89 22.76
C TYR A 7 0.47 3.54 23.51
N LYS A 8 0.74 4.45 24.45
CA LYS A 8 -0.32 5.10 25.24
C LYS A 8 -1.35 5.82 24.36
N PHE A 9 -0.88 6.42 23.26
CA PHE A 9 -1.74 7.07 22.29
C PHE A 9 -2.63 6.06 21.56
N ASP A 10 -2.08 4.94 21.10
CA ASP A 10 -2.84 3.90 20.41
C ASP A 10 -3.93 3.31 21.31
N TYR A 11 -3.59 2.99 22.57
CA TYR A 11 -4.59 2.52 23.54
C TYR A 11 -5.66 3.58 23.82
N ALA A 12 -5.29 4.85 23.93
CA ALA A 12 -6.26 5.93 24.14
C ALA A 12 -7.24 6.05 22.97
N VAL A 13 -6.76 5.96 21.72
CA VAL A 13 -7.60 5.98 20.52
C VAL A 13 -8.53 4.77 20.47
N ILE A 14 -8.03 3.57 20.77
CA ILE A 14 -8.85 2.35 20.81
C ILE A 14 -9.94 2.45 21.87
N ILE A 15 -9.60 2.92 23.07
CA ILE A 15 -10.56 3.10 24.17
C ILE A 15 -11.60 4.16 23.79
N ALA A 16 -11.18 5.29 23.22
CA ALA A 16 -12.09 6.35 22.78
C ALA A 16 -13.07 5.83 21.72
N PHE A 17 -12.61 5.03 20.76
CA PHE A 17 -13.46 4.38 19.77
C PHE A 17 -14.44 3.39 20.42
N ALA A 18 -13.97 2.55 21.34
CA ALA A 18 -14.83 1.59 22.05
C ALA A 18 -15.93 2.31 22.86
N VAL A 19 -15.58 3.37 23.58
CA VAL A 19 -16.53 4.21 24.32
C VAL A 19 -17.53 4.85 23.36
N PHE A 20 -17.08 5.42 22.24
CA PHE A 20 -17.97 6.00 21.23
C PHE A 20 -18.98 4.99 20.69
N VAL A 21 -18.55 3.75 20.42
CA VAL A 21 -19.44 2.68 19.95
C VAL A 21 -20.44 2.30 21.05
N ILE A 22 -20.00 2.10 22.29
CA ILE A 22 -20.87 1.75 23.43
C ILE A 22 -21.91 2.86 23.66
N CYS A 23 -21.48 4.12 23.70
CA CYS A 23 -22.37 5.27 23.83
C CYS A 23 -23.36 5.35 22.67
N SER A 24 -22.93 5.06 21.43
CA SER A 24 -23.83 5.06 20.27
C SER A 24 -24.91 3.98 20.35
N TYR A 25 -24.59 2.81 20.90
CA TYR A 25 -25.58 1.76 21.19
C TYR A 25 -26.52 2.16 22.32
N ALA A 26 -26.01 2.81 23.37
CA ALA A 26 -26.80 3.24 24.52
C ALA A 26 -27.76 4.39 24.19
N THR A 27 -27.36 5.32 23.31
CA THR A 27 -28.18 6.48 22.91
C THR A 27 -29.04 6.22 21.67
N GLY A 28 -28.93 5.05 21.04
CA GLY A 28 -29.62 4.73 19.79
C GLY A 28 -29.12 5.54 18.58
N TYR A 29 -27.89 6.04 18.63
CA TYR A 29 -27.31 6.85 17.55
C TYR A 29 -27.02 5.98 16.31
N ALA A 30 -27.95 6.00 15.37
CA ALA A 30 -27.92 5.16 14.18
C ALA A 30 -26.60 5.24 13.35
N PRO A 31 -25.98 6.42 13.13
CA PRO A 31 -24.72 6.49 12.39
C PRO A 31 -23.56 5.77 13.09
N GLY A 32 -23.46 5.90 14.42
CA GLY A 32 -22.39 5.25 15.20
C GLY A 32 -22.51 3.72 15.21
N ILE A 33 -23.73 3.21 15.30
CA ILE A 33 -24.02 1.76 15.21
C ILE A 33 -23.67 1.23 13.81
N LYS A 34 -24.00 1.97 12.75
CA LYS A 34 -23.70 1.60 11.36
C LYS A 34 -22.19 1.57 11.08
N ILE A 35 -21.44 2.53 11.62
CA ILE A 35 -19.97 2.54 11.52
C ILE A 35 -19.37 1.29 12.17
N ALA A 36 -19.84 0.91 13.36
CA ALA A 36 -19.35 -0.26 14.06
C ALA A 36 -19.69 -1.59 13.34
N LYS A 37 -20.95 -1.76 12.89
CA LYS A 37 -21.40 -3.01 12.26
C LYS A 37 -20.95 -3.17 10.83
N ASP A 38 -21.07 -2.14 10.00
CA ASP A 38 -20.89 -2.32 8.55
C ASP A 38 -19.44 -2.03 8.15
N ASN A 39 -18.86 -0.95 8.67
CA ASN A 39 -17.52 -0.52 8.27
C ASN A 39 -16.43 -1.24 9.07
N PHE A 40 -16.49 -1.17 10.40
CA PHE A 40 -15.43 -1.74 11.24
C PHE A 40 -15.41 -3.27 11.16
N TRP A 41 -16.55 -3.94 11.29
CA TRP A 41 -16.61 -5.40 11.19
C TRP A 41 -16.27 -5.92 9.79
N GLY A 42 -16.73 -5.22 8.75
CA GLY A 42 -16.39 -5.52 7.36
C GLY A 42 -14.88 -5.44 7.14
N PHE A 43 -14.27 -4.32 7.51
CA PHE A 43 -12.83 -4.11 7.41
C PHE A 43 -12.03 -5.11 8.25
N LEU A 44 -12.47 -5.41 9.49
CA LEU A 44 -11.79 -6.36 10.36
C LEU A 44 -11.81 -7.78 9.77
N LYS A 45 -12.94 -8.22 9.21
CA LYS A 45 -13.00 -9.50 8.47
C LYS A 45 -12.06 -9.48 7.28
N GLU A 46 -12.08 -8.42 6.49
CA GLU A 46 -11.19 -8.28 5.33
C GLU A 46 -9.72 -8.40 5.75
N MET A 47 -9.31 -7.72 6.82
CA MET A 47 -7.97 -7.87 7.40
C MET A 47 -7.67 -9.30 7.82
N VAL A 48 -8.55 -9.94 8.59
CA VAL A 48 -8.29 -11.28 9.15
C VAL A 48 -8.20 -12.35 8.05
N PHE A 49 -8.96 -12.21 6.96
CA PHE A 49 -8.94 -13.18 5.86
C PHE A 49 -7.89 -12.87 4.79
N ILE A 50 -7.76 -11.62 4.35
CA ILE A 50 -6.88 -11.24 3.24
C ILE A 50 -5.43 -11.19 3.69
N LEU A 51 -5.15 -10.66 4.89
CA LEU A 51 -3.79 -10.40 5.34
C LEU A 51 -2.95 -11.68 5.49
N PRO A 52 -3.44 -12.78 6.10
CA PRO A 52 -2.69 -14.05 6.15
C PRO A 52 -2.43 -14.62 4.76
N VAL A 53 -3.44 -14.60 3.88
CA VAL A 53 -3.30 -15.10 2.50
C VAL A 53 -2.25 -14.28 1.74
N MET A 54 -2.27 -12.95 1.90
CA MET A 54 -1.24 -12.07 1.33
C MET A 54 0.16 -12.43 1.83
N PHE A 55 0.34 -12.65 3.14
CA PHE A 55 1.65 -13.06 3.68
C PHE A 55 2.12 -14.42 3.15
N ILE A 56 1.21 -15.36 2.94
CA ILE A 56 1.54 -16.66 2.33
C ILE A 56 1.99 -16.46 0.88
N LEU A 57 1.24 -15.72 0.07
CA LEU A 57 1.61 -15.44 -1.33
C LEU A 57 2.94 -14.69 -1.44
N VAL A 58 3.15 -13.73 -0.55
CA VAL A 58 4.39 -12.96 -0.43
C VAL A 58 5.55 -13.89 -0.04
N GLY A 59 5.37 -14.77 0.94
CA GLY A 59 6.36 -15.79 1.29
C GLY A 59 6.68 -16.74 0.13
N LEU A 60 5.65 -17.18 -0.61
CA LEU A 60 5.83 -18.01 -1.80
C LEU A 60 6.58 -17.27 -2.90
N PHE A 61 6.28 -15.99 -3.12
CA PHE A 61 7.01 -15.11 -4.02
C PHE A 61 8.46 -14.88 -3.56
N ASP A 62 8.74 -14.87 -2.24
CA ASP A 62 10.11 -14.79 -1.72
C ASP A 62 10.94 -15.98 -2.22
N VAL A 63 10.37 -17.19 -2.12
CA VAL A 63 11.01 -18.45 -2.52
C VAL A 63 11.07 -18.60 -4.04
N TRP A 64 10.00 -18.26 -4.75
CA TRP A 64 9.85 -18.60 -6.16
C TRP A 64 10.57 -17.63 -7.10
N VAL A 65 10.72 -16.37 -6.71
CA VAL A 65 11.39 -15.36 -7.54
C VAL A 65 12.84 -15.17 -7.08
N PRO A 66 13.85 -15.72 -7.78
CA PRO A 66 15.24 -15.55 -7.38
C PRO A 66 15.63 -14.06 -7.30
N LYS A 67 16.45 -13.74 -6.30
CA LYS A 67 16.92 -12.38 -6.05
C LYS A 67 17.63 -11.81 -7.27
N GLU A 68 18.34 -12.64 -8.01
CA GLU A 68 19.09 -12.30 -9.22
C GLU A 68 18.16 -11.77 -10.32
N LYS A 69 16.97 -12.37 -10.48
CA LYS A 69 15.96 -11.88 -11.43
C LYS A 69 15.43 -10.51 -11.01
N VAL A 70 15.11 -10.33 -9.74
CA VAL A 70 14.64 -9.02 -9.23
C VAL A 70 15.71 -7.96 -9.44
N GLN A 71 16.97 -8.25 -9.12
CA GLN A 71 18.07 -7.31 -9.31
C GLN A 71 18.35 -6.99 -10.78
N LYS A 72 18.24 -7.99 -11.67
CA LYS A 72 18.44 -7.80 -13.11
C LYS A 72 17.37 -6.92 -13.76
N TYR A 73 16.10 -7.15 -13.43
CA TYR A 73 14.98 -6.49 -14.11
C TYR A 73 14.46 -5.25 -13.39
N ILE A 74 14.55 -5.20 -12.06
CA ILE A 74 13.94 -4.18 -11.21
C ILE A 74 14.97 -3.53 -10.27
N GLY A 75 16.22 -4.01 -10.25
CA GLY A 75 17.28 -3.52 -9.38
C GLY A 75 17.91 -2.20 -9.84
N ARG A 76 18.98 -1.78 -9.17
CA ARG A 76 19.61 -0.46 -9.39
C ARG A 76 20.14 -0.26 -10.82
N ALA A 77 20.46 -1.35 -11.53
CA ALA A 77 20.96 -1.33 -12.90
C ALA A 77 19.85 -1.36 -13.98
N SER A 78 18.57 -1.49 -13.61
CA SER A 78 17.48 -1.66 -14.57
C SER A 78 17.11 -0.38 -15.34
N GLY A 79 17.55 0.79 -14.86
CA GLY A 79 17.20 2.09 -15.44
C GLY A 79 15.69 2.24 -15.66
N VAL A 80 15.32 2.81 -16.81
CA VAL A 80 13.92 3.06 -17.22
C VAL A 80 13.12 1.75 -17.37
N LYS A 81 13.76 0.64 -17.77
CA LYS A 81 13.07 -0.65 -17.92
C LYS A 81 12.51 -1.15 -16.59
N GLY A 82 13.25 -0.96 -15.49
CA GLY A 82 12.76 -1.34 -14.17
C GLY A 82 11.62 -0.48 -13.68
N VAL A 83 11.65 0.83 -13.97
CA VAL A 83 10.55 1.76 -13.66
C VAL A 83 9.25 1.29 -14.34
N PHE A 84 9.31 0.93 -15.62
CA PHE A 84 8.14 0.42 -16.34
C PHE A 84 7.65 -0.93 -15.77
N LEU A 85 8.57 -1.84 -15.44
CA LEU A 85 8.19 -3.14 -14.88
C LEU A 85 7.53 -3.05 -13.50
N VAL A 86 8.04 -2.23 -12.59
CA VAL A 86 7.41 -2.06 -11.27
C VAL A 86 6.05 -1.39 -11.35
N MET A 87 5.89 -0.51 -12.33
CA MET A 87 4.64 0.16 -12.58
C MET A 87 3.59 -0.83 -13.12
N LEU A 88 3.99 -1.71 -14.04
CA LEU A 88 3.15 -2.79 -14.55
C LEU A 88 2.79 -3.79 -13.43
N LEU A 89 3.73 -4.14 -12.57
CA LEU A 89 3.46 -4.95 -11.37
C LEU A 89 2.42 -4.26 -10.45
N GLY A 90 2.56 -2.94 -10.24
CA GLY A 90 1.60 -2.18 -9.46
C GLY A 90 0.21 -2.07 -10.10
N PHE A 91 0.13 -1.99 -11.43
CA PHE A 91 -1.14 -2.03 -12.18
C PHE A 91 -1.85 -3.38 -12.01
N LEU A 92 -1.09 -4.50 -12.10
CA LEU A 92 -1.64 -5.85 -11.95
C LEU A 92 -1.99 -6.20 -10.50
N GLN A 93 -1.40 -5.50 -9.53
CA GLN A 93 -1.70 -5.65 -8.11
C GLN A 93 -3.13 -5.15 -7.85
N ALA A 94 -4.10 -6.06 -7.93
CA ALA A 94 -5.46 -5.81 -7.51
C ALA A 94 -5.55 -5.86 -5.98
N GLY A 95 -6.21 -4.85 -5.40
CA GLY A 95 -6.54 -4.82 -3.98
C GLY A 95 -6.12 -3.52 -3.30
N PRO A 96 -6.41 -3.39 -1.99
CA PRO A 96 -6.12 -2.18 -1.27
C PRO A 96 -4.62 -1.94 -1.08
N LEU A 97 -4.24 -0.68 -0.83
CA LEU A 97 -2.85 -0.29 -0.68
C LEU A 97 -2.12 -1.06 0.43
N TYR A 98 -2.83 -1.46 1.49
CA TYR A 98 -2.24 -2.22 2.60
C TYR A 98 -1.66 -3.58 2.12
N ALA A 99 -2.23 -4.19 1.07
CA ALA A 99 -1.76 -5.45 0.49
C ALA A 99 -0.49 -5.29 -0.37
N ALA A 100 -0.19 -4.06 -0.81
CA ALA A 100 1.00 -3.78 -1.61
C ALA A 100 2.28 -3.66 -0.75
N TYR A 101 2.17 -3.32 0.54
CA TYR A 101 3.34 -3.15 1.41
C TYR A 101 4.16 -4.43 1.62
N PRO A 102 3.57 -5.62 1.84
CA PRO A 102 4.32 -6.86 1.94
C PRO A 102 5.13 -7.18 0.66
N VAL A 103 4.57 -6.91 -0.52
CA VAL A 103 5.27 -7.08 -1.81
C VAL A 103 6.40 -6.07 -1.93
N ALA A 104 6.15 -4.80 -1.61
CA ALA A 104 7.17 -3.74 -1.57
C ALA A 104 8.33 -4.10 -0.64
N TYR A 105 8.03 -4.70 0.53
CA TYR A 105 9.03 -5.16 1.49
C TYR A 105 9.93 -6.25 0.90
N ILE A 106 9.38 -7.23 0.18
CA ILE A 106 10.20 -8.27 -0.47
C ILE A 106 11.05 -7.69 -1.60
N LEU A 107 10.48 -6.84 -2.45
CA LEU A 107 11.24 -6.18 -3.51
C LEU A 107 12.42 -5.41 -2.91
N TRP A 108 12.19 -4.68 -1.82
CA TRP A 108 13.26 -4.02 -1.06
C TRP A 108 14.32 -5.01 -0.58
N LYS A 109 13.90 -6.09 0.11
CA LYS A 109 14.78 -7.12 0.67
C LYS A 109 15.65 -7.77 -0.41
N LYS A 110 15.11 -7.90 -1.63
CA LYS A 110 15.81 -8.43 -2.81
C LYS A 110 16.72 -7.41 -3.51
N GLY A 111 16.76 -6.16 -3.06
CA GLY A 111 17.72 -5.14 -3.53
C GLY A 111 17.17 -4.21 -4.62
N THR A 112 15.85 -4.10 -4.73
CA THR A 112 15.21 -3.04 -5.52
C THR A 112 15.50 -1.67 -4.87
N PRO A 113 15.89 -0.63 -5.64
CA PRO A 113 16.13 0.70 -5.10
C PRO A 113 14.84 1.33 -4.58
N ALA A 114 14.98 2.21 -3.58
CA ALA A 114 13.87 2.91 -2.94
C ALA A 114 12.95 3.60 -3.95
N THR A 115 13.53 4.23 -4.96
CA THR A 115 12.83 4.89 -6.07
C THR A 115 11.82 3.98 -6.73
N ASN A 116 12.22 2.75 -7.10
CA ASN A 116 11.34 1.81 -7.80
C ASN A 116 10.21 1.31 -6.88
N ILE A 117 10.44 1.28 -5.57
CA ILE A 117 9.43 0.88 -4.59
C ILE A 117 8.39 1.97 -4.37
N PHE A 118 8.82 3.24 -4.31
CA PHE A 118 7.89 4.36 -4.27
C PHE A 118 7.07 4.44 -5.56
N ILE A 119 7.70 4.26 -6.73
CA ILE A 119 7.00 4.20 -8.02
C ILE A 119 6.00 3.05 -8.06
N TYR A 120 6.37 1.87 -7.57
CA TYR A 120 5.46 0.74 -7.42
C TYR A 120 4.22 1.11 -6.58
N LEU A 121 4.41 1.65 -5.38
CA LEU A 121 3.31 2.03 -4.48
C LEU A 121 2.42 3.13 -5.08
N SER A 122 3.03 4.10 -5.77
CA SER A 122 2.27 5.12 -6.52
C SER A 122 1.47 4.49 -7.65
N SER A 123 2.05 3.55 -8.39
CA SER A 123 1.37 2.84 -9.48
C SER A 123 0.13 2.11 -8.97
N VAL A 124 0.26 1.35 -7.88
CA VAL A 124 -0.86 0.65 -7.22
C VAL A 124 -1.99 1.60 -6.82
N THR A 125 -1.70 2.87 -6.55
CA THR A 125 -2.71 3.84 -6.13
C THR A 125 -3.42 4.50 -7.32
N ILE A 126 -2.70 4.77 -8.40
CA ILE A 126 -3.24 5.48 -9.58
C ILE A 126 -4.04 4.52 -10.46
N LEU A 127 -3.50 3.32 -10.66
CA LEU A 127 -3.87 2.41 -11.73
C LEU A 127 -4.82 1.29 -11.29
N GLN A 128 -5.52 1.47 -10.18
CA GLN A 128 -6.46 0.46 -9.69
C GLN A 128 -7.60 0.23 -10.68
N VAL A 129 -7.76 -1.01 -11.13
CA VAL A 129 -8.84 -1.40 -12.07
C VAL A 129 -10.23 -0.92 -11.60
N PRO A 130 -10.63 -1.04 -10.33
CA PRO A 130 -11.93 -0.53 -9.88
C PRO A 130 -12.06 1.00 -10.02
N VAL A 131 -11.00 1.73 -9.72
CA VAL A 131 -10.99 3.20 -9.84
C VAL A 131 -11.07 3.60 -11.31
N ILE A 132 -10.32 2.93 -12.19
CA ILE A 132 -10.35 3.16 -13.64
C ILE A 132 -11.76 2.87 -14.19
N ALA A 133 -12.35 1.75 -13.80
CA ALA A 133 -13.70 1.38 -14.23
C ALA A 133 -14.75 2.40 -13.78
N PHE A 134 -14.66 2.85 -12.52
CA PHE A 134 -15.52 3.90 -11.98
C PHE A 134 -15.30 5.24 -12.72
N GLU A 135 -14.05 5.63 -12.93
CA GLU A 135 -13.69 6.87 -13.59
C GLU A 135 -14.19 6.92 -15.04
N VAL A 136 -13.97 5.85 -15.80
CA VAL A 136 -14.48 5.75 -17.18
C VAL A 136 -16.01 5.69 -17.20
N GLY A 137 -16.62 4.99 -16.24
CA GLY A 137 -18.08 4.85 -16.16
C GLY A 137 -18.81 6.14 -15.79
N PHE A 138 -18.25 6.94 -14.89
CA PHE A 138 -18.91 8.15 -14.37
C PHE A 138 -18.41 9.47 -14.97
N LEU A 139 -17.11 9.56 -15.28
CA LEU A 139 -16.46 10.80 -15.74
C LEU A 139 -16.05 10.72 -17.22
N GLY A 140 -16.09 9.53 -17.81
CA GLY A 140 -15.80 9.29 -19.22
C GLY A 140 -14.32 9.05 -19.52
N PHE A 141 -14.07 8.40 -20.65
CA PHE A 141 -12.72 7.98 -21.06
C PHE A 141 -11.74 9.14 -21.27
N LYS A 142 -12.23 10.31 -21.72
CA LYS A 142 -11.40 11.51 -21.91
C LYS A 142 -10.82 12.01 -20.58
N PHE A 143 -11.62 11.99 -19.52
CA PHE A 143 -11.18 12.40 -18.18
C PHE A 143 -10.10 11.45 -17.66
N PHE A 144 -10.33 10.13 -17.79
CA PHE A 144 -9.36 9.10 -17.42
C PHE A 144 -7.99 9.30 -18.08
N ILE A 145 -7.94 9.52 -19.40
CA ILE A 145 -6.67 9.75 -20.10
C ILE A 145 -5.99 11.02 -19.56
N LEU A 146 -6.74 12.11 -19.41
CA LEU A 146 -6.19 13.38 -18.92
C LEU A 146 -5.62 13.24 -17.50
N ARG A 147 -6.36 12.58 -16.60
CA ARG A 147 -5.92 12.29 -15.23
C ARG A 147 -4.64 11.48 -15.22
N ILE A 148 -4.56 10.40 -16.00
CA ILE A 148 -3.36 9.58 -16.08
C ILE A 148 -2.20 10.42 -16.61
N LEU A 149 -2.39 11.16 -17.70
CA LEU A 149 -1.33 11.94 -18.33
C LEU A 149 -0.75 13.01 -17.38
N LEU A 150 -1.60 13.63 -16.56
CA LEU A 150 -1.18 14.61 -15.55
C LEU A 150 -0.54 13.95 -14.31
N SER A 151 -1.10 12.83 -13.86
CA SER A 151 -0.68 12.18 -12.62
C SER A 151 0.64 11.43 -12.79
N PHE A 152 0.80 10.70 -13.89
CA PHE A 152 1.95 9.82 -14.12
C PHE A 152 3.30 10.53 -13.94
N PRO A 153 3.55 11.69 -14.60
CA PRO A 153 4.82 12.39 -14.47
C PRO A 153 5.08 12.85 -13.04
N VAL A 154 4.04 13.36 -12.36
CA VAL A 154 4.12 13.83 -10.98
C VAL A 154 4.55 12.69 -10.04
N PHE A 155 3.93 11.52 -10.18
CA PHE A 155 4.26 10.38 -9.32
C PHE A 155 5.64 9.78 -9.60
N ILE A 156 6.07 9.75 -10.87
CA ILE A 156 7.43 9.34 -11.22
C ILE A 156 8.43 10.29 -10.57
N ILE A 157 8.23 11.61 -10.72
CA ILE A 157 9.09 12.64 -10.12
C ILE A 157 9.13 12.49 -8.60
N LEU A 158 7.97 12.33 -7.95
CA LEU A 158 7.89 12.09 -6.50
C LEU A 158 8.63 10.82 -6.08
N GLY A 159 8.51 9.74 -6.86
CA GLY A 159 9.24 8.50 -6.60
C GLY A 159 10.76 8.70 -6.63
N PHE A 160 11.27 9.50 -7.57
CA PHE A 160 12.69 9.87 -7.62
C PHE A 160 13.11 10.77 -6.45
N ILE A 161 12.31 11.78 -6.10
CA ILE A 161 12.59 12.68 -4.98
C ILE A 161 12.65 11.89 -3.67
N LEU A 162 11.62 11.08 -3.40
CA LEU A 162 11.52 10.28 -2.20
C LEU A 162 12.62 9.21 -2.15
N GLY A 163 12.88 8.53 -3.27
CA GLY A 163 13.94 7.53 -3.35
C GLY A 163 15.32 8.12 -3.06
N ASN A 164 15.64 9.27 -3.66
CA ASN A 164 16.90 9.97 -3.41
C ASN A 164 17.02 10.46 -1.96
N PHE A 165 15.93 10.96 -1.38
CA PHE A 165 15.91 11.37 0.02
C PHE A 165 16.13 10.17 0.96
N PHE A 166 15.54 9.03 0.65
CA PHE A 166 15.67 7.80 1.43
C PHE A 166 17.09 7.24 1.38
N ASP A 167 17.70 7.22 0.19
CA ASP A 167 19.08 6.80 -0.02
C ASP A 167 20.07 7.72 0.70
N LYS A 168 19.87 9.05 0.66
CA LYS A 168 20.71 10.03 1.37
C LYS A 168 20.70 9.85 2.88
N LYS A 169 19.57 9.45 3.46
CA LYS A 169 19.45 9.19 4.90
C LYS A 169 19.99 7.81 5.32
N GLY A 170 20.43 6.98 4.36
CA GLY A 170 21.05 5.70 4.64
C GLY A 170 20.12 4.71 5.35
N TYR A 171 18.80 4.84 5.17
CA TYR A 171 17.82 3.96 5.82
C TYR A 171 17.98 2.54 5.29
N LYS A 172 18.64 1.69 6.08
CA LYS A 172 18.65 0.25 5.90
C LYS A 172 17.63 -0.32 6.89
N PHE A 173 16.67 -1.10 6.40
CA PHE A 173 15.86 -1.92 7.29
C PHE A 173 16.80 -2.79 8.12
N LYS A 174 16.67 -2.72 9.46
CA LYS A 174 17.36 -3.62 10.38
C LYS A 174 17.06 -5.05 9.89
N LYS A 175 18.09 -5.83 9.56
CA LYS A 175 17.92 -7.27 9.30
C LYS A 175 17.21 -7.83 10.54
N VAL A 176 15.95 -8.22 10.37
CA VAL A 176 15.19 -9.00 11.36
C VAL A 176 15.69 -10.42 11.28
#